data_AF-A0A2T6FIX7-F1
#
_entry.id   AF-A0A2T6FIX7-F1
#
_cell.length_a   1.000
_cell.length_b   1.000
_cell.length_c   1.000
_cell.angle_alpha   90.00
_cell.angle_beta   90.00
_cell.angle_gamma   90.00
#
_symmetry.space_group_name_H-M   'P 1'
#
loop_
_entity.id
_entity.type
_entity.pdbx_description
1 polymer ?
#
loop_
_entity_poly.entity_id
_entity_poly.type
_entity_poly.pdbx_seq_one_letter_code
_entity_poly.pdbx_strand_id
1 'polypeptide(L)' 'MIVRRLFLLALLASLIGCSSIKPWVKPYERQRIADEIMSFERDPIANSYLHHVYDAREAARGGDGASGGGCGCN' A
#
# COMPACT_ATOMS: atom_id res chain seq x y z
N MET A 1 36.41 3.05 17.78
CA MET A 1 35.30 3.25 18.77
C MET A 1 34.08 3.98 18.20
N ILE A 2 34.27 5.01 17.37
CA ILE A 2 33.17 5.79 16.75
C ILE A 2 32.22 4.95 15.88
N VAL A 3 32.75 4.05 15.04
CA VAL A 3 31.93 3.19 14.16
C VAL A 3 30.98 2.27 14.94
N ARG A 4 31.45 1.73 16.08
CA ARG A 4 30.63 0.87 16.94
C ARG A 4 29.50 1.63 17.64
N ARG A 5 29.73 2.91 17.98
CA ARG A 5 28.68 3.78 18.55
C ARG A 5 27.64 4.16 17.50
N LEU A 6 28.04 4.45 16.27
CA LEU A 6 27.13 4.72 15.16
C LEU A 6 26.24 3.52 14.83
N PHE A 7 26.81 2.31 14.84
CA PHE A 7 26.06 1.09 14.59
C PHE A 7 25.01 0.81 15.68
N LEU A 8 25.35 1.03 16.95
CA LEU A 8 24.40 0.92 18.07
C LEU A 8 23.28 1.96 18.00
N LEU A 9 23.59 3.19 17.58
CA LEU A 9 22.58 4.25 17.36
C LEU A 9 21.61 3.91 16.23
N ALA A 10 22.12 3.40 15.10
CA ALA A 10 21.29 2.95 13.98
C ALA A 10 20.38 1.78 14.38
N LEU A 11 20.90 0.83 15.16
CA LEU A 11 20.11 -0.28 15.68
C LEU A 11 18.99 0.23 16.59
N LEU A 12 19.27 1.16 17.52
CA LEU A 12 18.24 1.73 18.40
C LEU A 12 17.15 2.51 17.64
N ALA A 13 17.53 3.25 16.60
CA ALA A 13 16.58 4.01 15.78
C ALA A 13 15.57 3.11 15.05
N SER A 14 15.95 1.86 14.72
CA SER A 14 15.06 0.92 14.05
C SER A 14 13.88 0.44 14.92
N LEU A 15 13.96 0.55 16.26
CA LEU A 15 12.88 0.14 17.16
C LEU A 15 11.73 1.17 17.26
N ILE A 16 11.91 2.38 16.74
CA ILE A 16 10.90 3.46 16.83
C ILE A 16 9.66 3.13 15.97
N GLY A 17 9.76 2.21 15.00
CA GLY A 17 8.64 1.79 14.15
C GLY A 17 7.51 1.03 14.87
N CYS A 18 7.75 0.50 16.08
CA CYS A 18 6.76 -0.28 16.82
C CYS A 18 5.90 0.57 17.77
N SER A 19 5.70 1.85 17.46
CA SER A 19 4.77 2.70 18.22
C SER A 19 3.34 2.57 17.68
N SER A 20 2.35 2.48 18.58
CA SER A 20 0.94 2.59 18.20
C SER A 20 0.69 3.98 17.61
N ILE A 21 0.53 4.07 16.29
CA ILE A 21 0.23 5.32 15.60
C ILE A 21 -1.15 5.81 16.05
N LYS A 22 -1.21 6.96 16.71
CA LYS A 22 -2.45 7.59 17.16
C LYS A 22 -2.53 9.01 16.64
N PRO A 23 -3.66 9.42 16.02
CA PRO A 23 -4.85 8.61 15.75
C PRO A 23 -4.64 7.64 14.58
N TRP A 24 -5.15 6.41 14.69
CA TRP A 24 -5.23 5.49 13.56
C TRP A 24 -6.19 6.05 12.51
N VAL A 25 -5.96 5.73 11.23
CA VAL A 25 -6.90 6.05 10.15
C VAL A 25 -8.21 5.35 10.47
N LYS A 26 -9.28 6.12 10.58
CA LYS A 26 -10.58 5.56 10.94
C LYS A 26 -11.14 4.80 9.73
N PRO A 27 -11.91 3.71 9.91
CA PRO A 27 -12.42 2.91 8.79
C PRO A 27 -13.15 3.74 7.72
N TYR A 28 -13.92 4.75 8.15
CA TYR A 28 -14.64 5.65 7.26
C TYR A 28 -13.77 6.70 6.55
N GLU A 29 -12.52 6.91 6.96
CA GLU A 29 -11.59 7.81 6.26
C GLU A 29 -10.96 7.12 5.03
N ARG A 30 -11.08 5.77 4.92
CA ARG A 30 -10.60 4.99 3.77
C ARG A 30 -11.25 5.41 2.45
N GLN A 31 -12.48 5.95 2.51
CA GLN A 31 -13.17 6.47 1.32
C GLN A 31 -12.40 7.62 0.63
N ARG A 32 -11.53 8.33 1.35
CA ARG A 32 -10.70 9.40 0.76
C ARG A 32 -9.69 8.87 -0.26
N ILE A 33 -9.34 7.59 -0.18
CA ILE A 33 -8.45 6.93 -1.15
C ILE A 33 -9.21 6.62 -2.45
N ALA A 34 -10.53 6.77 -2.48
CA ALA A 34 -11.35 6.63 -3.68
C ALA A 34 -11.45 7.94 -4.49
N ASP A 35 -10.79 9.01 -4.06
CA ASP A 35 -10.73 10.26 -4.82
C ASP A 35 -9.96 10.03 -6.13
N GLU A 36 -10.48 10.56 -7.24
CA GLU A 36 -9.91 10.38 -8.58
C GLU A 36 -8.48 10.94 -8.67
N ILE A 37 -8.16 11.99 -7.89
CA ILE A 37 -6.80 12.52 -7.79
C ILE A 37 -5.80 11.51 -7.17
N MET A 38 -6.31 10.56 -6.39
CA MET A 38 -5.52 9.51 -5.75
C MET A 38 -5.53 8.20 -6.56
N SER A 39 -6.12 8.19 -7.77
CA SER A 39 -6.10 7.04 -8.66
C SER A 39 -4.68 6.76 -9.15
N PHE A 40 -4.26 5.50 -9.07
CA PHE A 40 -2.97 5.05 -9.60
C PHE A 40 -2.95 5.07 -11.14
N GLU A 41 -4.11 4.78 -11.75
CA GLU A 41 -4.27 4.72 -13.19
C GLU A 41 -5.20 5.80 -13.71
N ARG A 42 -4.84 6.36 -14.86
CA ARG A 42 -5.63 7.36 -15.58
C ARG A 42 -6.84 6.74 -16.29
N ASP A 43 -6.73 5.50 -16.75
CA ASP A 43 -7.79 4.79 -17.47
C ASP A 43 -8.09 3.46 -16.77
N PRO A 44 -9.10 3.43 -15.87
CA PRO A 44 -9.42 2.25 -15.10
C PRO A 44 -9.99 1.12 -15.96
N ILE A 45 -10.65 1.44 -17.09
CA ILE A 45 -11.27 0.44 -17.96
C ILE A 45 -10.17 -0.33 -18.70
N ALA A 46 -9.25 0.39 -19.34
CA ALA A 46 -8.13 -0.24 -20.03
C ALA A 46 -7.26 -1.06 -19.04
N ASN A 47 -7.02 -0.52 -17.84
CA ASN A 47 -6.21 -1.22 -16.84
C ASN A 47 -6.86 -2.53 -16.35
N SER A 48 -8.17 -2.52 -16.05
CA SER A 48 -8.89 -3.74 -15.62
C SER A 48 -8.83 -4.85 -16.67
N TYR A 49 -8.91 -4.50 -17.96
CA TYR A 49 -8.75 -5.45 -19.06
C TYR A 49 -7.34 -6.08 -19.08
N LEU A 50 -6.29 -5.26 -18.94
CA LEU A 50 -4.92 -5.76 -18.93
C LEU A 50 -4.64 -6.63 -17.69
N HIS A 51 -5.13 -6.24 -16.52
CA HIS A 51 -5.05 -7.05 -15.31
C HIS A 51 -5.69 -8.43 -15.51
N HIS A 52 -6.88 -8.50 -16.13
CA HIS A 52 -7.50 -9.79 -16.42
C HIS A 52 -6.62 -10.68 -17.33
N VAL A 53 -5.91 -10.08 -18.29
CA VAL A 53 -4.98 -10.79 -19.17
C VAL A 53 -3.76 -11.30 -18.38
N TYR A 54 -3.18 -10.49 -17.49
CA TYR A 54 -2.07 -10.91 -16.64
C TYR A 54 -2.48 -12.02 -15.66
N ASP A 55 -3.61 -11.88 -14.99
CA ASP A 55 -4.21 -12.89 -14.13
C ASP A 55 -4.29 -14.26 -14.81
N ALA A 56 -4.72 -14.27 -16.07
CA ALA A 56 -4.87 -15.50 -16.86
C ALA A 56 -3.52 -16.07 -17.31
N ARG A 57 -2.58 -15.21 -17.73
CA ARG A 57 -1.28 -15.64 -18.28
C ARG A 57 -0.26 -16.03 -17.22
N GLU A 58 -0.31 -15.36 -16.08
CA GLU A 58 0.67 -15.50 -14.99
C GLU A 58 0.13 -16.36 -13.85
N ALA A 59 -1.13 -16.83 -13.95
CA ALA A 59 -1.83 -17.55 -12.89
C ALA A 59 -1.80 -16.79 -11.54
N ALA A 60 -1.84 -15.45 -11.60
CA ALA A 60 -1.62 -14.55 -10.48
C ALA A 60 -2.91 -13.94 -9.90
N ARG A 61 -4.07 -14.57 -10.11
CA ARG A 61 -5.37 -14.08 -9.62
C ARG A 61 -5.32 -13.70 -8.14
N GLY A 62 -5.68 -12.45 -7.86
CA GLY A 62 -5.69 -11.89 -6.50
C GLY A 62 -4.31 -11.39 -6.02
N GLY A 63 -3.30 -11.38 -6.89
CA GLY A 63 -1.96 -10.86 -6.61
C GLY A 63 -1.84 -9.33 -6.72
N ASP A 64 -2.80 -8.67 -7.38
CA ASP A 64 -2.77 -7.24 -7.68
C ASP A 64 -3.03 -6.32 -6.47
N GLY A 65 -3.19 -6.89 -5.28
CA GLY A 65 -3.41 -6.13 -4.05
C GLY A 65 -4.83 -5.56 -3.93
N ALA A 66 -5.01 -4.65 -2.97
CA ALA A 66 -6.31 -4.01 -2.75
C ALA A 66 -6.50 -2.84 -3.71
N SER A 67 -7.58 -2.88 -4.50
CA SER A 67 -7.99 -1.79 -5.40
C SER A 67 -8.35 -0.53 -4.59
N GLY A 68 -7.42 0.43 -4.54
CA GLY A 68 -7.65 1.80 -4.07
C GLY A 68 -8.47 1.97 -2.78
N GLY A 69 -9.19 3.09 -2.70
CA GLY A 69 -10.26 3.30 -1.73
C GLY A 69 -11.62 2.88 -2.31
N GLY A 70 -12.54 2.42 -1.46
CA GLY A 70 -13.87 1.99 -1.88
C GLY A 70 -14.36 0.77 -1.09
N CYS A 71 -15.46 0.16 -1.54
CA CYS A 71 -16.01 -1.07 -0.93
C CYS A 71 -15.16 -2.33 -1.21
N GLY A 72 -14.10 -2.23 -2.03
CA GLY A 72 -13.21 -3.34 -2.34
C GLY A 72 -13.87 -4.45 -3.17
N CYS A 73 -14.97 -4.14 -3.87
CA CYS A 73 -15.57 -5.06 -4.83
C CYS A 73 -14.75 -5.00 -6.13
N ASN A 74 -13.80 -5.92 -6.27
CA ASN A 74 -13.27 -6.33 -7.58
C ASN A 74 -14.32 -7.14 -8.35
#